data_AF-A0A662LPC3-F1
#
_entry.id   AF-A0A662LPC3-F1
#
_cell.length_a   1.000
_cell.length_b   1.000
_cell.length_c   1.000
_cell.angle_alpha   90.00
_cell.angle_beta   90.00
_cell.angle_gamma   90.00
#
_symmetry.space_group_name_H-M   'P 1'
#
loop_
_entity.id
_entity.type
_entity.pdbx_description
1 polymer ?
#
loop_
_entity_poly.entity_id
_entity_poly.type
_entity_poly.pdbx_seq_one_letter_code
_entity_poly.pdbx_strand_id
1 'polypeptide(L)'
;MTIEKNKISARKVDTTLSKNRIIDKSFEERLKEIKTSGFLVEDAKHNFQIDETFYVSSFKKMFDVKTLRPKKQSDNPEMYIYGDGYYIKGAESYFTETNHKLFETRMKKGVNTELRQKLQANSYVDADFFEQFNPDFLNVKNGVLNLRTRELLPHDPKYRMRTILPINYDPDAEYDFMNDFVKTIVMDSEQQIIQEMFGDCLYRNYWLQKAFMLIGNGANGKGVLLHCLSKLLGKENISSVNIVKLTNHRFSSAELHHKFANISNETPLGQLVSTDIFKSLRGGDILMAEHKYGQPFQFVNHAKMIFAANEIPPSSDDTFAFWRG
;
A
#
# COMPACT_ATOMS: atom_id res chain seq x y z
N MET A 1 -56.82 -19.06 -8.32
CA MET A 1 -56.40 -18.07 -7.30
C MET A 1 -54.89 -17.99 -7.30
N THR A 2 -54.37 -17.04 -8.06
CA THR A 2 -52.95 -16.71 -8.18
C THR A 2 -52.60 -15.78 -7.02
N ILE A 3 -51.62 -16.12 -6.20
CA ILE A 3 -51.07 -15.21 -5.18
C ILE A 3 -49.66 -14.83 -5.60
N GLU A 4 -49.51 -13.54 -5.90
CA GLU A 4 -48.29 -12.86 -6.34
C GLU A 4 -47.18 -12.93 -5.29
N LYS A 5 -45.97 -13.27 -5.74
CA LYS A 5 -44.73 -13.08 -4.97
C LYS A 5 -44.23 -11.66 -5.19
N ASN A 6 -44.39 -10.81 -4.19
CA ASN A 6 -43.79 -9.48 -4.15
C ASN A 6 -42.25 -9.56 -4.17
N LYS A 7 -41.65 -9.00 -5.23
CA LYS A 7 -40.21 -8.74 -5.35
C LYS A 7 -39.84 -7.57 -4.44
N ILE A 8 -39.12 -7.82 -3.36
CA ILE A 8 -38.42 -6.76 -2.62
C ILE A 8 -37.05 -6.55 -3.27
N SER A 9 -36.90 -5.33 -3.79
CA SER A 9 -35.70 -4.76 -4.42
C SER A 9 -34.45 -4.94 -3.54
N ALA A 10 -33.48 -5.70 -4.05
CA ALA A 10 -32.13 -5.75 -3.48
C ALA A 10 -31.45 -4.40 -3.74
N ARG A 11 -31.22 -3.63 -2.67
CA ARG A 11 -30.28 -2.50 -2.71
C ARG A 11 -28.93 -3.04 -3.19
N LYS A 12 -28.44 -2.51 -4.31
CA LYS A 12 -27.10 -2.76 -4.86
C LYS A 12 -26.07 -2.46 -3.77
N VAL A 13 -25.47 -3.51 -3.22
CA VAL A 13 -24.19 -3.42 -2.55
C VAL A 13 -23.16 -3.16 -3.65
N ASP A 14 -22.36 -2.12 -3.46
CA ASP A 14 -21.32 -1.69 -4.39
C ASP A 14 -20.34 -2.86 -4.65
N THR A 15 -20.36 -3.41 -5.88
CA THR A 15 -19.65 -4.63 -6.27
C THR A 15 -18.24 -4.39 -6.82
N THR A 16 -17.63 -3.24 -6.53
CA THR A 16 -16.29 -2.88 -7.01
C THR A 16 -15.14 -3.68 -6.36
N LEU A 17 -15.42 -4.57 -5.41
CA LEU A 17 -14.43 -5.48 -4.78
C LEU A 17 -14.43 -6.93 -5.32
N SER A 18 -15.20 -7.24 -6.37
CA SER A 18 -15.53 -8.63 -6.73
C SER A 18 -14.96 -9.20 -8.04
N LYS A 19 -13.77 -8.77 -8.48
CA LYS A 19 -13.05 -9.45 -9.57
C LYS A 19 -11.56 -9.58 -9.26
N ASN A 20 -11.17 -10.79 -8.85
CA ASN A 20 -9.79 -11.27 -8.63
C ASN A 20 -9.05 -10.73 -7.40
N ARG A 21 -9.10 -11.50 -6.30
CA ARG A 21 -7.91 -12.07 -5.63
C ARG A 21 -8.35 -12.94 -4.45
N ILE A 22 -8.53 -14.23 -4.73
CA ILE A 22 -8.05 -15.24 -3.79
C ILE A 22 -6.56 -14.97 -3.68
N ILE A 23 -6.06 -14.82 -2.45
CA ILE A 23 -4.83 -14.11 -2.06
C ILE A 23 -3.62 -14.37 -2.95
N ASP A 24 -3.50 -15.55 -3.56
CA ASP A 24 -2.62 -15.93 -4.67
C ASP A 24 -2.75 -17.45 -4.91
N LYS A 25 -1.89 -18.05 -5.74
CA LYS A 25 -1.76 -19.52 -5.85
C LYS A 25 -1.34 -20.17 -4.53
N SER A 26 -0.50 -19.51 -3.73
CA SER A 26 -0.04 -19.99 -2.43
C SER A 26 -1.17 -20.07 -1.40
N PHE A 27 -2.23 -19.26 -1.54
CA PHE A 27 -3.33 -19.23 -0.58
C PHE A 27 -4.16 -20.51 -0.64
N GLU A 28 -4.53 -20.97 -1.83
CA GLU A 28 -5.25 -22.24 -1.99
C GLU A 28 -4.38 -23.44 -1.60
N GLU A 29 -3.06 -23.38 -1.83
CA GLU A 29 -2.11 -24.40 -1.36
C GLU A 29 -2.04 -24.44 0.18
N ARG A 30 -1.84 -23.28 0.82
CA ARG A 30 -1.89 -23.12 2.28
C ARG A 30 -3.24 -23.58 2.85
N LEU A 31 -4.35 -23.27 2.20
CA LEU A 31 -5.68 -23.75 2.61
C LEU A 31 -5.80 -25.28 2.58
N LYS A 32 -5.16 -25.97 1.63
CA LYS A 32 -5.13 -27.44 1.61
C LYS A 32 -4.36 -28.00 2.80
N GLU A 33 -3.27 -27.36 3.20
CA GLU A 33 -2.51 -27.76 4.40
C GLU A 33 -3.36 -27.60 5.67
N ILE A 34 -4.14 -26.52 5.78
CA ILE A 34 -5.09 -26.37 6.89
C ILE A 34 -6.07 -27.53 6.88
N LYS A 35 -6.70 -27.87 5.75
CA LYS A 35 -7.64 -29.02 5.67
C LYS A 35 -7.08 -30.32 6.26
N THR A 36 -5.78 -30.53 6.13
CA THR A 36 -5.10 -31.73 6.64
C THR A 36 -4.67 -31.65 8.10
N SER A 37 -4.78 -30.49 8.77
CA SER A 37 -4.16 -30.26 10.08
C SER A 37 -4.92 -30.84 11.28
N GLY A 38 -6.00 -31.60 11.11
CA GLY A 38 -6.63 -32.33 12.23
C GLY A 38 -7.48 -31.46 13.16
N PHE A 39 -7.93 -30.29 12.71
CA PHE A 39 -8.81 -29.39 13.49
C PHE A 39 -10.26 -29.89 13.62
N LEU A 40 -10.62 -30.99 12.96
CA LEU A 40 -11.91 -31.65 13.11
C LEU A 40 -11.79 -32.76 14.16
N VAL A 41 -12.46 -32.57 15.30
CA VAL A 41 -12.50 -33.52 16.40
C VAL A 41 -13.85 -34.21 16.39
N GLU A 42 -13.85 -35.54 16.36
CA GLU A 42 -15.07 -36.32 16.47
C GLU A 42 -15.44 -36.48 17.96
N ASP A 43 -16.65 -36.07 18.33
CA ASP A 43 -17.16 -36.27 19.68
C ASP A 43 -17.61 -37.73 19.90
N ALA A 44 -17.87 -38.09 21.16
CA ALA A 44 -18.32 -39.43 21.54
C ALA A 44 -19.67 -39.85 20.92
N LYS A 45 -20.36 -38.95 20.20
CA LYS A 45 -21.61 -39.17 19.49
C LYS A 45 -21.42 -39.15 17.96
N HIS A 46 -20.18 -39.22 17.47
CA HIS A 46 -19.83 -39.15 16.06
C HIS A 46 -20.18 -37.80 15.38
N ASN A 47 -20.31 -36.70 16.15
CA ASN A 47 -20.41 -35.36 15.56
C ASN A 47 -19.01 -34.76 15.39
N PHE A 48 -18.75 -34.19 14.23
CA PHE A 48 -17.52 -33.42 13.99
C PHE A 48 -17.65 -32.02 14.61
N GLN A 49 -16.81 -31.74 15.60
CA GLN A 49 -16.61 -30.41 16.19
C GLN A 49 -15.30 -29.81 15.69
N ILE A 50 -15.23 -28.48 15.69
CA ILE A 50 -14.02 -27.75 15.32
C ILE A 50 -13.24 -27.52 16.60
N ASP A 51 -11.98 -27.94 16.66
CA ASP A 51 -11.05 -27.40 17.65
C ASP A 51 -10.73 -25.95 17.26
N GLU A 52 -11.52 -25.03 17.81
CA GLU A 52 -11.44 -23.61 17.49
C GLU A 52 -10.07 -23.01 17.83
N THR A 53 -9.45 -23.46 18.92
CA THR A 53 -8.14 -22.97 19.37
C THR A 53 -7.05 -23.42 18.40
N PHE A 54 -7.05 -24.70 18.05
CA PHE A 54 -6.09 -25.25 17.10
C PHE A 54 -6.30 -24.66 15.70
N TYR A 55 -7.55 -24.51 15.24
CA TYR A 55 -7.86 -23.92 13.95
C TYR A 55 -7.39 -22.47 13.85
N VAL A 56 -7.74 -21.62 14.84
CA VAL A 56 -7.36 -20.20 14.84
C VAL A 56 -5.85 -20.03 14.94
N SER A 57 -5.17 -20.81 15.79
CA SER A 57 -3.71 -20.74 15.92
C SER A 57 -2.99 -21.20 14.65
N SER A 58 -3.49 -22.25 14.00
CA SER A 58 -2.98 -22.74 12.70
C SER A 58 -3.16 -21.69 11.61
N PHE A 59 -4.35 -21.11 11.49
CA PHE A 59 -4.62 -20.06 10.50
C PHE A 59 -3.73 -18.82 10.74
N LYS A 60 -3.65 -18.36 11.99
CA LYS A 60 -2.78 -17.22 12.36
C LYS A 60 -1.34 -17.50 11.97
N LYS A 61 -0.80 -18.69 12.28
CA LYS A 61 0.60 -19.04 12.00
C LYS A 61 0.87 -19.12 10.50
N MET A 62 -0.02 -19.77 9.75
CA MET A 62 0.17 -20.05 8.33
C MET A 62 0.06 -18.80 7.45
N PHE A 63 -0.83 -17.88 7.82
CA PHE A 63 -1.03 -16.63 7.08
C PHE A 63 -0.42 -15.41 7.75
N ASP A 64 0.37 -15.63 8.82
CA ASP A 64 0.95 -14.62 9.69
C ASP A 64 0.02 -13.42 9.96
N VAL A 65 -1.16 -13.68 10.52
CA VAL A 65 -2.17 -12.63 10.74
C VAL A 65 -1.72 -11.65 11.82
N LYS A 66 -1.85 -10.35 11.55
CA LYS A 66 -1.57 -9.25 12.48
C LYS A 66 -2.82 -8.40 12.69
N THR A 67 -3.14 -8.08 13.94
CA THR A 67 -4.15 -7.08 14.28
C THR A 67 -3.45 -5.89 14.92
N LEU A 68 -3.57 -4.71 14.32
CA LEU A 68 -3.02 -3.50 14.94
C LEU A 68 -3.84 -3.14 16.17
N ARG A 69 -3.18 -2.96 17.31
CA ARG A 69 -3.83 -2.43 18.51
C ARG A 69 -4.40 -1.03 18.21
N PRO A 70 -5.71 -0.80 18.46
CA PRO A 70 -6.30 0.54 18.31
C PRO A 70 -5.56 1.57 19.16
N LYS A 71 -5.32 2.76 18.59
CA LYS A 71 -4.78 3.89 19.37
C LYS A 71 -5.83 4.47 20.33
N LYS A 72 -7.12 4.33 20.00
CA LYS A 72 -8.25 4.72 20.84
C LYS A 72 -9.20 3.55 20.99
N GLN A 73 -9.87 3.46 22.14
CA GLN A 73 -10.79 2.38 22.46
C GLN A 73 -12.04 2.34 21.55
N SER A 74 -12.37 3.46 20.90
CA SER A 74 -13.48 3.58 19.94
C SER A 74 -13.18 2.99 18.56
N ASP A 75 -11.91 2.74 18.25
CA ASP A 75 -11.50 2.43 16.88
C ASP A 75 -11.55 0.92 16.66
N ASN A 76 -12.09 0.51 15.51
CA ASN A 76 -12.08 -0.89 15.13
C ASN A 76 -10.65 -1.34 14.82
N PRO A 77 -10.15 -2.44 15.39
CA PRO A 77 -8.82 -2.94 15.07
C PRO A 77 -8.70 -3.33 13.60
N GLU A 78 -7.61 -2.94 12.97
CA GLU A 78 -7.32 -3.30 11.59
C GLU A 78 -6.57 -4.64 11.54
N MET A 79 -7.06 -5.59 10.74
CA MET A 79 -6.42 -6.90 10.58
C MET A 79 -5.74 -7.03 9.22
N TYR A 80 -4.55 -7.61 9.22
CA TYR A 80 -3.68 -7.80 8.07
C TYR A 80 -3.29 -9.27 7.94
N ILE A 81 -3.20 -9.74 6.71
CA ILE A 81 -2.83 -11.11 6.35
C ILE A 81 -1.62 -11.09 5.42
N TYR A 82 -0.68 -12.00 5.63
CA TYR A 82 0.51 -12.11 4.78
C TYR A 82 0.26 -13.02 3.57
N GLY A 83 0.49 -12.50 2.37
CA GLY A 83 0.37 -13.22 1.10
C GLY A 83 1.11 -12.49 -0.01
N ASP A 84 1.53 -13.21 -1.05
CA ASP A 84 2.29 -12.64 -2.18
C ASP A 84 3.51 -11.80 -1.79
N GLY A 85 4.14 -12.09 -0.63
CA GLY A 85 5.33 -11.37 -0.17
C GLY A 85 5.07 -10.08 0.61
N TYR A 86 3.81 -9.73 0.92
CA TYR A 86 3.48 -8.52 1.69
C TYR A 86 2.20 -8.69 2.53
N TYR A 87 1.95 -7.74 3.43
CA TYR A 87 0.74 -7.68 4.24
C TYR A 87 -0.40 -6.96 3.53
N ILE A 88 -1.55 -7.62 3.48
CA ILE A 88 -2.78 -7.13 2.86
C ILE A 88 -3.80 -6.85 3.96
N LYS A 89 -4.40 -5.66 3.94
CA LYS A 89 -5.47 -5.27 4.88
C LYS A 89 -6.75 -6.09 4.60
N GLY A 90 -7.50 -6.39 5.65
CA GLY A 90 -8.80 -7.07 5.55
C GLY A 90 -8.75 -8.57 5.84
N ALA A 91 -7.86 -9.02 6.72
CA ALA A 91 -7.69 -10.43 7.08
C ALA A 91 -9.00 -11.11 7.50
N GLU A 92 -9.91 -10.37 8.14
CA GLU A 92 -11.23 -10.84 8.55
C GLU A 92 -12.08 -11.33 7.37
N SER A 93 -11.96 -10.68 6.21
CA SER A 93 -12.68 -11.08 4.99
C SER A 93 -12.14 -12.40 4.44
N TYR A 94 -10.81 -12.55 4.40
CA TYR A 94 -10.16 -13.77 3.97
C TYR A 94 -10.40 -14.95 4.91
N PHE A 95 -10.38 -14.69 6.22
CA PHE A 95 -10.72 -15.69 7.22
C PHE A 95 -12.19 -16.15 7.09
N THR A 96 -13.10 -15.21 6.80
CA THR A 96 -14.51 -15.51 6.55
C THR A 96 -14.70 -16.39 5.33
N GLU A 97 -14.05 -16.04 4.22
CA GLU A 97 -14.11 -16.81 2.98
C GLU A 97 -13.54 -18.21 3.21
N THR A 98 -12.43 -18.31 3.93
CA THR A 98 -11.82 -19.59 4.33
C THR A 98 -12.80 -20.44 5.13
N ASN A 99 -13.43 -19.86 6.16
CA ASN A 99 -14.44 -20.55 6.96
C ASN A 99 -15.60 -21.06 6.10
N HIS A 100 -16.08 -20.26 5.15
CA HIS A 100 -17.13 -20.69 4.22
C HIS A 100 -16.68 -21.84 3.31
N LYS A 101 -15.44 -21.83 2.82
CA LYS A 101 -14.87 -22.90 1.97
C LYS A 101 -14.59 -24.20 2.73
N LEU A 102 -14.20 -24.11 4.00
CA LEU A 102 -13.84 -25.26 4.82
C LEU A 102 -15.06 -25.95 5.42
N PHE A 103 -16.06 -25.16 5.84
CA PHE A 103 -17.16 -25.66 6.65
C PHE A 103 -18.53 -25.55 5.98
N GLU A 104 -18.63 -24.90 4.82
CA GLU A 104 -19.85 -24.75 4.03
C GLU A 104 -21.07 -24.30 4.87
N THR A 105 -22.21 -24.99 4.73
CA THR A 105 -23.45 -24.73 5.48
C THR A 105 -23.44 -25.32 6.90
N ARG A 106 -22.37 -26.03 7.29
CA ARG A 106 -22.28 -26.72 8.59
C ARG A 106 -22.00 -25.77 9.75
N MET A 107 -21.52 -24.54 9.48
CA MET A 107 -21.30 -23.54 10.53
C MET A 107 -22.50 -22.63 10.76
N LYS A 108 -22.94 -22.57 12.03
CA LYS A 108 -23.87 -21.55 12.51
C LYS A 108 -23.18 -20.18 12.47
N LYS A 109 -23.93 -19.11 12.13
CA LYS A 109 -23.41 -17.73 12.08
C LYS A 109 -22.65 -17.29 13.34
N GLY A 110 -23.09 -17.73 14.52
CA GLY A 110 -22.45 -17.40 15.80
C GLY A 110 -21.00 -17.91 15.92
N VAL A 111 -20.72 -19.11 15.38
CA VAL A 111 -19.39 -19.73 15.46
C VAL A 111 -18.36 -18.96 14.63
N ASN A 112 -18.73 -18.49 13.43
CA ASN A 112 -17.83 -17.69 12.59
C ASN A 112 -17.46 -16.36 13.28
N THR A 113 -18.42 -15.74 13.98
CA THR A 113 -18.16 -14.52 14.76
C THR A 113 -17.19 -14.80 15.91
N GLU A 114 -17.39 -15.90 16.66
CA GLU A 114 -16.51 -16.31 17.76
C GLU A 114 -15.08 -16.59 17.26
N LEU A 115 -14.93 -17.35 16.17
CA LEU A 115 -13.64 -17.65 15.57
C LEU A 115 -12.90 -16.38 15.13
N ARG A 116 -13.60 -15.39 14.56
CA ARG A 116 -13.00 -14.10 14.20
C ARG A 116 -12.51 -13.34 15.43
N GLN A 117 -13.31 -13.30 16.49
CA GLN A 117 -12.93 -12.65 17.74
C GLN A 117 -11.70 -13.33 18.36
N LYS A 118 -11.64 -14.67 18.32
CA LYS A 118 -10.45 -15.43 18.74
C LYS A 118 -9.24 -15.13 17.87
N LEU A 119 -9.39 -15.05 16.53
CA LEU A 119 -8.29 -14.71 15.63
C LEU A 119 -7.76 -13.31 15.93
N GLN A 120 -8.66 -12.33 16.09
CA GLN A 120 -8.31 -10.95 16.41
C GLN A 120 -7.57 -10.86 17.76
N ALA A 121 -8.14 -11.44 18.82
CA ALA A 121 -7.55 -11.45 20.16
C ALA A 121 -6.15 -12.09 20.19
N ASN A 122 -5.93 -13.13 19.39
CA ASN A 122 -4.67 -13.84 19.33
C ASN A 122 -3.63 -13.21 18.38
N SER A 123 -3.98 -12.17 17.61
CA SER A 123 -3.10 -11.61 16.56
C SER A 123 -2.63 -10.17 16.83
N TYR A 124 -2.94 -9.61 18.01
CA TYR A 124 -2.55 -8.23 18.33
C TYR A 124 -1.04 -7.99 18.28
N VAL A 125 -0.66 -6.91 17.61
CA VAL A 125 0.66 -6.29 17.60
C VAL A 125 0.54 -4.80 17.86
N ASP A 126 1.65 -4.13 18.15
CA ASP A 126 1.66 -2.69 18.41
C ASP A 126 1.22 -1.89 17.18
N ALA A 127 0.63 -0.72 17.44
CA ALA A 127 0.03 0.13 16.41
C ALA A 127 1.05 0.63 15.35
N ASP A 128 2.33 0.62 15.69
CA ASP A 128 3.46 1.04 14.86
C ASP A 128 4.20 -0.15 14.21
N PHE A 129 3.69 -1.38 14.31
CA PHE A 129 4.34 -2.58 13.76
C PHE A 129 4.85 -2.39 12.32
N PHE A 130 4.02 -1.81 11.45
CA PHE A 130 4.38 -1.58 10.04
C PHE A 130 5.25 -0.34 9.79
N GLU A 131 5.44 0.51 10.79
CA GLU A 131 6.34 1.68 10.69
C GLU A 131 7.76 1.32 11.13
N GLN A 132 7.93 0.21 11.85
CA GLN A 132 9.23 -0.35 12.21
C GLN A 132 9.85 -1.19 11.08
N PHE A 133 9.75 -0.73 9.82
CA PHE A 133 10.42 -1.37 8.68
C PHE A 133 11.82 -0.80 8.48
N ASN A 134 12.71 -1.55 7.85
CA ASN A 134 14.04 -1.06 7.50
C ASN A 134 14.03 -0.52 6.05
N PRO A 135 14.32 0.78 5.82
CA PRO A 135 14.26 1.40 4.49
C PRO A 135 15.32 0.88 3.51
N ASP A 136 16.35 0.16 3.99
CA ASP A 136 17.33 -0.50 3.13
C ASP A 136 16.74 -1.72 2.41
N PHE A 137 15.56 -2.21 2.80
CA PHE A 137 14.88 -3.29 2.09
C PHE A 137 13.78 -2.76 1.16
N LEU A 138 13.81 -3.21 -0.08
CA LEU A 138 12.82 -2.91 -1.12
C LEU A 138 12.10 -4.19 -1.55
N ASN A 139 10.79 -4.21 -1.41
CA ASN A 139 9.98 -5.36 -1.80
C ASN A 139 9.65 -5.33 -3.31
N VAL A 140 10.11 -6.33 -4.05
CA VAL A 140 9.89 -6.52 -5.51
C VAL A 140 9.24 -7.88 -5.76
N LYS A 141 8.71 -8.15 -6.96
CA LYS A 141 7.94 -9.38 -7.23
C LYS A 141 8.69 -10.67 -6.87
N ASN A 142 9.98 -10.74 -7.17
CA ASN A 142 10.80 -11.94 -6.96
C ASN A 142 11.55 -11.98 -5.62
N GLY A 143 11.31 -11.04 -4.70
CA GLY A 143 11.91 -11.10 -3.36
C GLY A 143 12.02 -9.74 -2.68
N VAL A 144 12.81 -9.70 -1.62
CA VAL A 144 13.15 -8.48 -0.89
C VAL A 144 14.60 -8.12 -1.20
N LEU A 145 14.79 -7.05 -1.97
CA LEU A 145 16.10 -6.53 -2.35
C LEU A 145 16.68 -5.72 -1.20
N ASN A 146 17.88 -6.06 -0.74
CA ASN A 146 18.68 -5.19 0.10
C ASN A 146 19.38 -4.13 -0.76
N LEU A 147 18.99 -2.87 -0.64
CA LEU A 147 19.51 -1.75 -1.44
C LEU A 147 20.98 -1.42 -1.13
N ARG A 148 21.52 -1.85 0.01
CA ARG A 148 22.93 -1.65 0.39
C ARG A 148 23.83 -2.72 -0.20
N THR A 149 23.45 -3.98 -0.06
CA THR A 149 24.27 -5.12 -0.50
C THR A 149 23.94 -5.58 -1.92
N ARG A 150 22.79 -5.17 -2.46
CA ARG A 150 22.20 -5.64 -3.72
C ARG A 150 21.83 -7.12 -3.72
N GLU A 151 21.70 -7.71 -2.53
CA GLU A 151 21.28 -9.10 -2.36
C GLU A 151 19.76 -9.23 -2.46
N LEU A 152 19.28 -10.19 -3.24
CA LEU A 152 17.86 -10.53 -3.32
C LEU A 152 17.54 -11.66 -2.33
N LEU A 153 16.75 -11.34 -1.31
CA LEU A 153 16.34 -12.26 -0.27
C LEU A 153 14.94 -12.83 -0.55
N PRO A 154 14.60 -14.04 -0.06
CA PRO A 154 13.25 -14.56 -0.13
C PRO A 154 12.26 -13.63 0.60
N HIS A 155 11.02 -13.63 0.12
CA HIS A 155 9.90 -12.99 0.81
C HIS A 155 9.72 -13.58 2.21
N ASP A 156 9.59 -12.71 3.21
CA ASP A 156 9.39 -13.11 4.60
C ASP A 156 8.58 -12.05 5.37
N PRO A 157 7.58 -12.44 6.18
CA PRO A 157 6.81 -11.51 7.00
C PRO A 157 7.67 -10.64 7.94
N LYS A 158 8.87 -11.10 8.32
CA LYS A 158 9.80 -10.34 9.19
C LYS A 158 10.17 -8.96 8.66
N TYR A 159 10.08 -8.74 7.34
CA TYR A 159 10.38 -7.45 6.71
C TYR A 159 9.24 -6.44 6.81
N ARG A 160 8.04 -6.84 7.26
CA ARG A 160 6.90 -5.96 7.56
C ARG A 160 6.43 -5.10 6.38
N MET A 161 6.58 -5.62 5.17
CA MET A 161 6.24 -4.93 3.93
C MET A 161 4.72 -4.86 3.72
N ARG A 162 4.18 -3.68 3.42
CA ARG A 162 2.76 -3.47 3.01
C ARG A 162 2.57 -3.22 1.53
N THR A 163 3.67 -3.15 0.80
CA THR A 163 3.70 -2.81 -0.63
C THR A 163 4.71 -3.70 -1.32
N ILE A 164 4.50 -3.93 -2.60
CA ILE A 164 5.41 -4.65 -3.48
C ILE A 164 5.49 -3.90 -4.81
N LEU A 165 6.68 -3.71 -5.35
CA LEU A 165 6.86 -3.13 -6.67
C LEU A 165 6.58 -4.19 -7.74
N PRO A 166 5.90 -3.85 -8.85
CA PRO A 166 5.48 -4.82 -9.85
C PRO A 166 6.61 -5.24 -10.82
N ILE A 167 7.85 -5.25 -10.36
CA ILE A 167 9.06 -5.55 -11.13
C ILE A 167 9.82 -6.73 -10.51
N ASN A 168 10.62 -7.43 -11.31
CA ASN A 168 11.62 -8.36 -10.79
C ASN A 168 12.97 -7.63 -10.72
N TYR A 169 13.73 -7.88 -9.66
CA TYR A 169 15.13 -7.48 -9.61
C TYR A 169 15.97 -8.47 -10.41
N ASP A 170 16.84 -7.94 -11.27
CA ASP A 170 17.80 -8.68 -12.06
C ASP A 170 19.15 -7.93 -11.95
N PRO A 171 20.19 -8.54 -11.35
CA PRO A 171 21.49 -7.89 -11.18
C PRO A 171 22.23 -7.66 -12.50
N ASP A 172 21.88 -8.40 -13.55
CA ASP A 172 22.52 -8.36 -14.86
C ASP A 172 21.71 -7.53 -15.88
N ALA A 173 20.65 -6.84 -15.42
CA ALA A 173 19.80 -6.04 -16.30
C ALA A 173 20.56 -4.86 -16.94
N GLU A 174 20.54 -4.84 -18.27
CA GLU A 174 21.02 -3.70 -19.04
C GLU A 174 19.99 -2.55 -19.04
N TYR A 175 20.48 -1.31 -19.03
CA TYR A 175 19.62 -0.12 -18.95
C TYR A 175 19.95 0.95 -20.01
N ASP A 176 20.68 0.57 -21.06
CA ASP A 176 21.16 1.49 -22.11
C ASP A 176 20.03 2.28 -22.75
N PHE A 177 18.90 1.63 -23.06
CA PHE A 177 17.72 2.31 -23.60
C PHE A 177 17.23 3.44 -22.69
N MET A 178 17.19 3.21 -21.38
CA MET A 178 16.76 4.24 -20.43
C MET A 178 17.80 5.36 -20.35
N ASN A 179 19.07 5.02 -20.34
CA ASN A 179 20.16 6.00 -20.28
C ASN A 179 20.15 6.90 -21.53
N ASP A 180 20.02 6.30 -22.71
CA ASP A 180 19.94 7.02 -23.97
C ASP A 180 18.68 7.87 -24.07
N PHE A 181 17.53 7.35 -23.63
CA PHE A 181 16.31 8.14 -23.51
C PHE A 181 16.50 9.37 -22.61
N VAL A 182 17.13 9.23 -21.44
CA VAL A 182 17.41 10.37 -20.54
C VAL A 182 18.30 11.41 -21.23
N LYS A 183 19.35 10.99 -21.94
CA LYS A 183 20.20 11.89 -22.75
C LYS A 183 19.42 12.70 -23.78
N THR A 184 18.30 12.17 -24.30
CA THR A 184 17.47 12.90 -25.28
C THR A 184 16.56 13.96 -24.66
N ILE A 185 16.29 13.91 -23.35
CA ILE A 185 15.26 14.75 -22.71
C ILE A 185 15.81 15.76 -21.70
N VAL A 186 17.05 15.61 -21.24
CA VAL A 186 17.71 16.52 -20.29
C VAL A 186 19.15 16.82 -20.69
N MET A 187 19.74 17.88 -20.15
CA MET A 187 21.16 18.20 -20.37
C MET A 187 22.06 17.18 -19.66
N ASP A 188 23.32 17.03 -20.12
CA ASP A 188 24.30 16.11 -19.50
C ASP A 188 24.46 16.32 -17.99
N SER A 189 24.42 17.58 -17.52
CA SER A 189 24.49 17.93 -16.10
C SER A 189 23.28 17.49 -15.26
N GLU A 190 22.16 17.15 -15.90
CA GLU A 190 20.89 16.81 -15.24
C GLU A 190 20.59 15.31 -15.26
N GLN A 191 21.32 14.51 -16.05
CA GLN A 191 21.08 13.07 -16.18
C GLN A 191 21.21 12.35 -14.84
N GLN A 192 22.23 12.73 -14.04
CA GLN A 192 22.43 12.20 -12.70
C GLN A 192 21.25 12.53 -11.77
N ILE A 193 20.68 13.73 -11.87
CA ILE A 193 19.53 14.16 -11.06
C ILE A 193 18.30 13.29 -11.38
N ILE A 194 18.09 12.92 -12.64
CA ILE A 194 17.00 12.01 -13.02
C ILE A 194 17.22 10.62 -12.42
N GLN A 195 18.44 10.09 -12.45
CA GLN A 195 18.74 8.79 -11.85
C GLN A 195 18.58 8.82 -10.32
N GLU A 196 19.06 9.88 -9.68
CA GLU A 196 18.89 10.12 -8.24
C GLU A 196 17.41 10.27 -7.87
N MET A 197 16.60 10.94 -8.68
CA MET A 197 15.15 11.02 -8.48
C MET A 197 14.50 9.64 -8.48
N PHE A 198 14.86 8.78 -9.44
CA PHE A 198 14.36 7.40 -9.49
C PHE A 198 14.81 6.60 -8.26
N GLY A 199 16.09 6.70 -7.89
CA GLY A 199 16.65 6.04 -6.70
C GLY A 199 16.01 6.52 -5.40
N ASP A 200 15.78 7.82 -5.24
CA ASP A 200 15.13 8.41 -4.08
C ASP A 200 13.68 7.93 -3.94
N CYS A 201 12.97 7.74 -5.05
CA CYS A 201 11.64 7.12 -5.03
C CYS A 201 11.65 5.67 -4.54
N LEU A 202 12.75 4.92 -4.70
CA LEU A 202 12.85 3.54 -4.24
C LEU A 202 13.24 3.45 -2.75
N TYR A 203 13.84 4.50 -2.20
CA TYR A 203 14.26 4.55 -0.81
C TYR A 203 13.20 5.20 0.08
N ARG A 204 12.54 4.39 0.92
CA ARG A 204 11.43 4.82 1.80
C ARG A 204 11.90 5.60 3.04
N ASN A 205 12.72 6.60 2.85
CA ASN A 205 13.15 7.54 3.88
C ASN A 205 13.31 8.96 3.28
N TYR A 206 13.19 10.00 4.10
CA TYR A 206 13.31 11.40 3.69
C TYR A 206 14.63 11.99 4.19
N TRP A 207 15.72 11.64 3.51
CA TRP A 207 17.03 12.22 3.79
C TRP A 207 17.30 13.48 2.94
N LEU A 208 16.75 13.53 1.73
CA LEU A 208 16.95 14.63 0.79
C LEU A 208 16.02 15.83 1.00
N GLN A 209 14.91 15.67 1.75
CA GLN A 209 13.85 16.68 1.97
C GLN A 209 13.46 17.52 0.72
N LYS A 210 13.58 16.94 -0.49
CA LYS A 210 13.41 17.62 -1.79
C LYS A 210 12.12 17.23 -2.51
N ALA A 211 11.72 18.08 -3.45
CA ALA A 211 10.74 17.77 -4.48
C ALA A 211 11.37 17.97 -5.85
N PHE A 212 10.88 17.23 -6.84
CA PHE A 212 11.34 17.32 -8.21
C PHE A 212 10.30 18.05 -9.06
N MET A 213 10.74 19.10 -9.76
CA MET A 213 9.90 19.85 -10.68
C MET A 213 10.50 19.77 -12.09
N LEU A 214 9.81 19.07 -12.97
CA LEU A 214 10.21 18.86 -14.35
C LEU A 214 9.61 19.97 -15.20
N ILE A 215 10.42 20.97 -15.54
CA ILE A 215 9.98 22.17 -16.24
C ILE A 215 10.22 22.02 -17.74
N GLY A 216 9.28 22.49 -18.55
CA GLY A 216 9.57 22.83 -19.95
C GLY A 216 8.30 22.85 -20.79
N ASN A 217 8.39 23.50 -21.95
CA ASN A 217 7.29 23.57 -22.90
C ASN A 217 6.98 22.15 -23.45
N GLY A 218 5.73 21.89 -23.85
CA GLY A 218 5.22 20.54 -24.14
C GLY A 218 6.05 19.70 -25.13
N ALA A 219 5.77 18.38 -25.17
CA ALA A 219 6.40 17.38 -26.05
C ALA A 219 7.89 17.01 -25.81
N ASN A 220 8.46 17.32 -24.64
CA ASN A 220 9.87 17.03 -24.31
C ASN A 220 10.12 15.68 -23.59
N GLY A 221 9.30 14.65 -23.80
CA GLY A 221 9.50 13.34 -23.15
C GLY A 221 9.25 13.26 -21.63
N LYS A 222 8.95 14.36 -20.94
CA LYS A 222 8.58 14.39 -19.49
C LYS A 222 7.48 13.39 -19.14
N GLY A 223 6.41 13.36 -19.93
CA GLY A 223 5.30 12.43 -19.72
C GLY A 223 5.73 10.96 -19.86
N VAL A 224 6.65 10.66 -20.78
CA VAL A 224 7.22 9.31 -20.96
C VAL A 224 8.09 8.96 -19.76
N LEU A 225 8.96 9.86 -19.30
CA LEU A 225 9.79 9.66 -18.11
C LEU A 225 8.95 9.35 -16.86
N LEU A 226 7.91 10.15 -16.61
CA LEU A 226 7.00 9.94 -15.49
C LEU A 226 6.14 8.69 -15.64
N HIS A 227 5.83 8.28 -16.88
CA HIS A 227 5.18 7.01 -17.16
C HIS A 227 6.09 5.82 -16.82
N CYS A 228 7.37 5.87 -17.19
CA CYS A 228 8.36 4.86 -16.84
C CYS A 228 8.49 4.72 -15.31
N LEU A 229 8.61 5.84 -14.59
CA LEU A 229 8.63 5.84 -13.12
C LEU A 229 7.34 5.26 -12.53
N SER A 230 6.18 5.64 -13.07
CA SER A 230 4.88 5.09 -12.64
C SER A 230 4.77 3.58 -12.86
N LYS A 231 5.38 3.05 -13.93
CA LYS A 231 5.44 1.60 -14.21
C LYS A 231 6.39 0.88 -13.27
N LEU A 232 7.56 1.47 -12.99
CA LEU A 232 8.54 0.96 -12.05
C LEU A 232 7.94 0.82 -10.65
N LEU A 233 7.30 1.89 -10.15
CA LEU A 233 6.69 1.91 -8.82
C LEU A 233 5.40 1.10 -8.78
N GLY A 234 4.59 1.14 -9.83
CA GLY A 234 3.28 0.52 -9.90
C GLY A 234 2.15 1.46 -9.43
N LYS A 235 0.97 1.31 -10.05
CA LYS A 235 -0.17 2.20 -9.84
C LYS A 235 -0.65 2.27 -8.39
N GLU A 236 -0.65 1.15 -7.67
CA GLU A 236 -1.06 1.07 -6.26
C GLU A 236 -0.08 1.80 -5.32
N ASN A 237 1.15 2.03 -5.78
CA ASN A 237 2.25 2.59 -4.99
C ASN A 237 2.47 4.09 -5.26
N ILE A 238 1.66 4.71 -6.14
CA ILE A 238 1.73 6.15 -6.43
C ILE A 238 0.40 6.86 -6.16
N SER A 239 0.48 8.19 -6.03
CA SER A 239 -0.66 9.11 -6.07
C SER A 239 -0.48 10.14 -7.18
N SER A 240 -1.54 10.85 -7.55
CA SER A 240 -1.53 11.89 -8.59
C SER A 240 -2.30 13.13 -8.16
N VAL A 241 -1.86 13.74 -7.06
CA VAL A 241 -2.44 14.97 -6.53
C VAL A 241 -1.59 16.17 -6.96
N ASN A 242 -2.21 17.21 -7.51
CA ASN A 242 -1.48 18.42 -7.86
C ASN A 242 -1.01 19.20 -6.61
N ILE A 243 0.08 19.96 -6.77
CA ILE A 243 0.75 20.67 -5.68
C ILE A 243 -0.19 21.61 -4.91
N VAL A 244 -1.06 22.32 -5.63
CA VAL A 244 -2.03 23.26 -5.06
C VAL A 244 -3.04 22.54 -4.16
N LYS A 245 -3.58 21.40 -4.59
CA LYS A 245 -4.51 20.62 -3.78
C LYS A 245 -3.82 20.03 -2.56
N LEU A 246 -2.58 19.56 -2.71
CA LEU A 246 -1.79 19.06 -1.59
C LEU A 246 -1.56 20.12 -0.52
N THR A 247 -1.33 21.37 -0.91
CA THR A 247 -1.11 22.46 0.06
C THR A 247 -2.40 23.07 0.57
N ASN A 248 -3.49 23.06 -0.20
CA ASN A 248 -4.68 23.83 0.15
C ASN A 248 -5.84 22.96 0.64
N HIS A 249 -5.75 21.62 0.54
CA HIS A 249 -6.79 20.71 1.01
C HIS A 249 -6.24 19.63 1.96
N ARG A 250 -6.66 19.70 3.23
CA ARG A 250 -6.32 18.73 4.29
C ARG A 250 -6.62 17.27 3.99
N PHE A 251 -7.56 16.98 3.09
CA PHE A 251 -7.95 15.61 2.73
C PHE A 251 -7.00 15.00 1.69
N SER A 252 -6.30 15.84 0.94
CA SER A 252 -5.47 15.41 -0.19
C SER A 252 -4.16 14.74 0.26
N SER A 253 -3.68 15.05 1.46
CA SER A 253 -2.52 14.38 2.05
C SER A 253 -2.79 12.89 2.36
N ALA A 254 -4.05 12.49 2.57
CA ALA A 254 -4.41 11.09 2.80
C ALA A 254 -4.03 10.18 1.62
N GLU A 255 -4.01 10.72 0.39
CA GLU A 255 -3.62 9.99 -0.82
C GLU A 255 -2.14 9.60 -0.85
N LEU A 256 -1.30 10.28 -0.05
CA LEU A 256 0.14 10.02 0.05
C LEU A 256 0.45 8.82 0.97
N HIS A 257 -0.54 8.38 1.75
CA HIS A 257 -0.36 7.31 2.72
C HIS A 257 0.11 6.02 2.04
N HIS A 258 1.26 5.51 2.47
CA HIS A 258 1.94 4.31 1.94
C HIS A 258 2.40 4.38 0.48
N LYS A 259 2.43 5.58 -0.14
CA LYS A 259 2.92 5.76 -1.51
C LYS A 259 4.44 5.96 -1.53
N PHE A 260 5.05 5.59 -2.64
CA PHE A 260 6.47 5.85 -2.94
C PHE A 260 6.67 7.20 -3.63
N ALA A 261 5.68 7.64 -4.43
CA ALA A 261 5.71 8.93 -5.09
C ALA A 261 4.32 9.52 -5.30
N ASN A 262 4.24 10.85 -5.27
CA ASN A 262 3.16 11.60 -5.86
C ASN A 262 3.63 12.19 -7.18
N ILE A 263 3.04 11.75 -8.28
CA ILE A 263 3.41 12.16 -9.63
C ILE A 263 2.24 12.94 -10.21
N SER A 264 2.41 14.23 -10.44
CA SER A 264 1.37 15.09 -11.02
C SER A 264 1.86 15.81 -12.27
N ASN A 265 1.10 15.66 -13.35
CA ASN A 265 1.40 16.26 -14.66
C ASN A 265 0.76 17.64 -14.85
N GLU A 266 0.02 18.13 -13.86
CA GLU A 266 -0.75 19.36 -13.95
C GLU A 266 -0.47 20.23 -12.74
N THR A 267 0.21 21.36 -12.97
CA THR A 267 0.32 22.41 -11.98
C THR A 267 -0.58 23.58 -12.43
N PRO A 268 -1.68 23.86 -11.72
CA PRO A 268 -2.55 24.99 -12.05
C PRO A 268 -1.75 26.30 -12.02
N LEU A 269 -1.72 27.01 -13.14
CA LEU A 269 -1.05 28.32 -13.25
C LEU A 269 -1.74 29.35 -12.34
N GLY A 270 -0.94 30.18 -11.66
CA GLY A 270 -1.41 31.33 -10.90
C GLY A 270 -1.99 31.06 -9.51
N GLN A 271 -1.91 29.82 -8.99
CA GLN A 271 -2.36 29.52 -7.62
C GLN A 271 -1.18 29.41 -6.66
N LEU A 272 -1.29 30.13 -5.53
CA LEU A 272 -0.26 30.16 -4.50
C LEU A 272 -0.12 28.80 -3.82
N VAL A 273 1.13 28.36 -3.71
CA VAL A 273 1.53 27.18 -2.93
C VAL A 273 1.86 27.64 -1.51
N SER A 274 1.22 27.05 -0.50
CA SER A 274 1.58 27.27 0.91
C SER A 274 2.93 26.61 1.20
N THR A 275 3.93 27.43 1.54
CA THR A 275 5.30 26.98 1.78
C THR A 275 5.45 26.13 3.04
N ASP A 276 4.64 26.37 4.08
CA ASP A 276 4.71 25.64 5.35
C ASP A 276 4.20 24.19 5.21
N ILE A 277 3.07 24.00 4.52
CA ILE A 277 2.53 22.66 4.25
C ILE A 277 3.46 21.92 3.30
N PHE A 278 4.01 22.61 2.29
CA PHE A 278 4.96 21.99 1.37
C PHE A 278 6.26 21.54 2.06
N LYS A 279 6.77 22.30 3.04
CA LYS A 279 7.90 21.87 3.88
C LYS A 279 7.54 20.63 4.69
N SER A 280 6.37 20.63 5.33
CA SER A 280 5.87 19.49 6.12
C SER A 280 5.73 18.21 5.27
N LEU A 281 5.30 18.35 4.00
CA LEU A 281 5.19 17.23 3.05
C LEU A 281 6.55 16.61 2.71
N ARG A 282 7.64 17.37 2.79
CA ARG A 282 9.01 16.93 2.45
C ARG A 282 9.90 16.64 3.67
N GLY A 283 9.46 16.98 4.89
CA GLY A 283 10.30 17.03 6.09
C GLY A 283 10.39 15.75 6.91
N GLY A 284 9.62 14.70 6.58
CA GLY A 284 9.48 13.53 7.46
C GLY A 284 8.62 13.79 8.70
N ASP A 285 7.91 14.91 8.73
CA ASP A 285 6.97 15.26 9.79
C ASP A 285 5.74 14.35 9.78
N ILE A 286 5.11 14.23 10.96
CA ILE A 286 3.82 13.55 11.08
C ILE A 286 2.74 14.44 10.44
N LEU A 287 2.14 13.95 9.37
CA LEU A 287 1.00 14.59 8.73
C LEU A 287 -0.30 14.12 9.36
N MET A 288 -1.19 15.08 9.64
CA MET A 288 -2.59 14.78 9.92
C MET A 288 -3.35 14.73 8.60
N ALA A 289 -4.07 13.63 8.39
CA ALA A 289 -4.88 13.42 7.21
C ALA A 289 -6.26 12.89 7.60
N GLU A 290 -7.23 13.08 6.72
CA GLU A 290 -8.59 12.61 6.91
C GLU A 290 -9.10 12.07 5.58
N HIS A 291 -9.58 10.82 5.58
CA HIS A 291 -10.33 10.32 4.43
C HIS A 291 -11.71 10.99 4.42
N LYS A 292 -12.28 11.22 3.24
CA LYS A 292 -13.63 11.80 3.13
C LYS A 292 -14.63 10.93 3.90
N TYR A 293 -15.30 11.51 4.91
CA TYR A 293 -16.21 10.80 5.84
C TYR A 293 -15.54 9.74 6.74
N GLY A 294 -14.21 9.74 6.82
CA GLY A 294 -13.43 8.88 7.70
C GLY A 294 -12.96 9.61 8.96
N GLN A 295 -12.35 8.86 9.87
CA GLN A 295 -11.70 9.48 11.03
C GLN A 295 -10.33 10.06 10.63
N PRO A 296 -9.91 11.18 11.25
CA PRO A 296 -8.56 11.68 11.08
C PRO A 296 -7.52 10.66 11.57
N PHE A 297 -6.43 10.52 10.82
CA PHE A 297 -5.30 9.69 11.16
C PHE A 297 -3.99 10.46 10.97
N GLN A 298 -2.93 9.91 11.54
CA GLN A 298 -1.59 10.47 11.47
C GLN A 298 -0.64 9.48 10.81
N PHE A 299 0.20 9.96 9.90
CA PHE A 299 1.21 9.14 9.25
C PHE A 299 2.45 9.98 8.91
N VAL A 300 3.58 9.31 8.75
CA VAL A 300 4.80 9.92 8.20
C VAL A 300 4.77 9.75 6.69
N ASN A 301 4.91 10.84 5.94
CA ASN A 301 4.99 10.75 4.49
C ASN A 301 6.33 10.14 4.07
N HIS A 302 6.30 9.22 3.12
CA HIS A 302 7.49 8.68 2.45
C HIS A 302 7.48 8.93 0.93
N ALA A 303 6.36 9.43 0.39
CA ALA A 303 6.11 9.56 -1.03
C ALA A 303 6.83 10.77 -1.62
N LYS A 304 7.79 10.57 -2.53
CA LYS A 304 8.51 11.68 -3.18
C LYS A 304 7.59 12.54 -4.02
N MET A 305 7.74 13.85 -3.90
CA MET A 305 6.91 14.83 -4.58
C MET A 305 7.49 15.12 -5.96
N ILE A 306 6.78 14.77 -7.02
CA ILE A 306 7.22 14.94 -8.41
C ILE A 306 6.12 15.64 -9.20
N PHE A 307 6.47 16.78 -9.78
CA PHE A 307 5.56 17.62 -10.56
C PHE A 307 6.15 17.88 -11.94
N ALA A 308 5.32 17.78 -12.97
CA ALA A 308 5.63 18.35 -14.27
C ALA A 308 4.83 19.64 -14.47
N ALA A 309 5.50 20.68 -14.99
CA ALA A 309 4.89 21.97 -15.26
C ALA A 309 5.57 22.64 -16.47
N ASN A 310 4.88 23.59 -17.08
CA ASN A 310 5.50 24.46 -18.09
C ASN A 310 6.30 25.58 -17.42
N GLU A 311 5.81 26.07 -16.29
CA GLU A 311 6.41 27.15 -15.49
C GLU A 311 6.34 26.79 -14.01
N ILE A 312 7.23 27.37 -13.21
CA ILE A 312 7.23 27.19 -11.74
C ILE A 312 6.02 27.94 -11.17
N PRO A 313 5.18 27.29 -10.32
CA PRO A 313 4.06 27.97 -9.70
C PRO A 313 4.55 29.05 -8.72
N PRO A 314 3.83 30.19 -8.61
CA PRO A 314 4.17 31.22 -7.64
C PRO A 314 4.00 30.68 -6.20
N SER A 315 4.95 30.99 -5.32
CA SER A 315 4.91 30.66 -3.89
C SER A 315 4.48 31.88 -3.07
N SER A 316 3.89 31.64 -1.89
CA SER A 316 3.57 32.72 -0.95
C SER A 316 4.80 33.40 -0.33
N ASP A 317 5.96 32.76 -0.48
CA ASP A 317 7.27 33.22 -0.06
C ASP A 317 8.09 33.38 -1.34
N ASP A 318 8.28 34.61 -1.81
CA ASP A 318 8.89 34.93 -3.13
C ASP A 318 10.44 34.81 -3.11
N THR A 319 10.98 34.13 -2.10
CA THR A 319 12.42 33.95 -1.95
C THR A 319 12.91 32.74 -2.73
N PHE A 320 13.85 32.97 -3.64
CA PHE A 320 14.64 31.97 -4.40
C PHE A 320 15.22 30.84 -3.54
N ALA A 321 15.30 31.03 -2.21
CA ALA A 321 15.75 30.05 -1.23
C ALA A 321 14.78 28.87 -1.05
N PHE A 322 13.47 29.05 -1.22
CA PHE A 322 12.47 27.99 -1.04
C PHE A 322 12.66 26.82 -2.03
N TRP A 323 13.04 27.15 -3.27
CA TRP A 323 13.23 26.18 -4.35
C TRP A 323 14.63 25.55 -4.40
N ARG A 324 15.60 26.09 -3.62
CA ARG A 324 16.96 25.51 -3.50
C ARG A 324 17.08 24.45 -2.40
N GLY A 325 16.14 24.41 -1.46
CA GLY A 325 16.12 23.52 -0.29
C GLY A 325 15.69 22.10 -0.57
#